data_AF-A0A847LLR5-F1
#
_entry.id   AF-A0A847LLR5-F1
#
_cell.length_a   1.000
_cell.length_b   1.000
_cell.length_c   1.000
_cell.angle_alpha   90.00
_cell.angle_beta   90.00
_cell.angle_gamma   90.00
#
_symmetry.space_group_name_H-M   'P 1'
#
loop_
_entity.id
_entity.type
_entity.pdbx_description
1 polymer ?
#
loop_
_entity_poly.entity_id
_entity_poly.type
_entity_poly.pdbx_seq_one_letter_code
_entity_poly.pdbx_strand_id
1 'polypeptide(L)' 'FAIGRKNWLFSGSPHGATCSATLYSLIETAKANNLEPYAYLRLLFTELPRATSEAERKALLPQYLDRVRLSVPTGK' A
#
# COMPACT_ATOMS: atom_id res chain seq x y z
N PHE A 1 24.28 3.29 -5.74
CA PHE A 1 24.55 2.71 -4.41
C PHE A 1 23.80 3.50 -3.33
N ALA A 2 22.78 2.86 -2.74
CA ALA A 2 22.08 3.16 -1.49
C ALA A 2 21.44 4.57 -1.26
N ILE A 3 20.31 4.84 -1.93
CA ILE A 3 19.19 5.60 -1.32
C ILE A 3 18.52 4.67 -0.29
N GLY A 4 19.29 4.30 0.75
CA GLY A 4 18.86 3.37 1.80
C GLY A 4 19.20 3.88 3.20
N ARG A 5 19.87 5.04 3.32
CA ARG A 5 20.32 5.58 4.60
C ARG A 5 19.25 6.37 5.37
N LYS A 6 18.07 6.63 4.80
CA LYS A 6 16.97 7.33 5.49
C LYS A 6 15.85 6.41 5.99
N ASN A 7 15.81 5.14 5.58
CA ASN A 7 14.74 4.22 6.00
C ASN A 7 15.11 3.37 7.24
N TRP A 8 16.30 3.58 7.80
CA TRP A 8 16.77 2.89 9.01
C TRP A 8 16.19 3.46 10.32
N LEU A 9 15.36 4.50 10.27
CA LEU A 9 14.69 5.06 11.45
C LEU A 9 13.56 4.16 12.00
N PHE A 10 13.15 3.10 11.29
CA PHE A 10 12.14 2.16 11.77
C PHE A 10 12.70 0.79 12.20
N SER A 11 13.99 0.52 12.04
CA SER A 11 14.59 -0.79 12.41
C SER A 11 15.17 -0.84 13.84
N GLY A 12 14.86 0.14 14.70
CA GLY A 12 15.31 0.16 16.10
C GLY A 12 14.34 -0.50 17.10
N SER A 13 13.08 -0.70 16.72
CA SER A 13 12.04 -1.27 17.58
C SER A 13 11.31 -2.41 16.86
N PRO A 14 10.97 -3.53 17.52
CA PRO A 14 10.24 -4.65 16.91
C PRO A 14 8.94 -4.23 16.21
N HIS A 15 8.32 -3.13 16.68
CA HIS A 15 7.14 -2.54 16.04
C HIS A 15 7.44 -1.90 14.67
N GLY A 16 8.60 -1.25 14.51
CA GLY A 16 8.97 -0.61 13.24
C GLY A 16 9.49 -1.60 12.20
N ALA A 17 10.16 -2.68 12.63
CA ALA A 17 10.50 -3.80 11.77
C ALA A 17 9.23 -4.48 11.22
N THR A 18 8.25 -4.71 12.10
CA THR A 18 6.95 -5.28 11.72
C THR A 18 6.19 -4.36 10.75
N CYS A 19 6.16 -3.04 11.00
CA CYS A 19 5.52 -2.08 10.11
C CYS A 19 6.15 -2.08 8.70
N SER A 20 7.49 -2.12 8.65
CA SER A 20 8.22 -2.18 7.37
C SER A 20 7.92 -3.48 6.62
N ALA A 21 7.93 -4.62 7.31
CA ALA A 21 7.57 -5.91 6.72
C ALA A 21 6.14 -5.91 6.16
N THR A 22 5.18 -5.35 6.91
CA THR A 22 3.80 -5.20 6.46
C THR A 22 3.70 -4.33 5.21
N LEU A 23 4.42 -3.21 5.15
CA LEU A 23 4.42 -2.33 3.99
C LEU A 23 4.99 -3.03 2.75
N TYR A 24 6.10 -3.77 2.89
CA TYR A 24 6.66 -4.57 1.79
C TYR A 24 5.67 -5.62 1.31
N SER A 25 5.02 -6.34 2.22
CA SER A 25 3.99 -7.33 1.87
C SER A 25 2.83 -6.70 1.09
N LEU A 26 2.38 -5.50 1.45
CA LEU A 26 1.32 -4.77 0.72
C LEU A 26 1.78 -4.39 -0.70
N ILE A 27 3.01 -3.92 -0.85
CA ILE A 27 3.60 -3.57 -2.15
C ILE A 27 3.70 -4.80 -3.05
N GLU A 28 4.22 -5.91 -2.53
CA GLU A 28 4.35 -7.16 -3.28
C GLU A 28 2.97 -7.72 -3.66
N THR A 29 1.98 -7.61 -2.78
CA THR A 29 0.60 -8.00 -3.09
C THR A 29 0.00 -7.12 -4.20
N ALA A 30 0.22 -5.80 -4.18
CA ALA A 30 -0.24 -4.91 -5.24
C ALA A 30 0.40 -5.24 -6.59
N LYS A 31 1.72 -5.51 -6.61
CA LYS A 31 2.44 -5.95 -7.80
C LYS A 31 1.91 -7.29 -8.34
N ALA A 32 1.67 -8.25 -7.45
CA ALA A 32 1.11 -9.56 -7.83
C ALA A 32 -0.27 -9.44 -8.49
N ASN A 33 -1.04 -8.40 -8.14
CA ASN A 33 -2.33 -8.08 -8.76
C ASN A 33 -2.20 -7.09 -9.95
N ASN A 34 -0.98 -6.84 -10.46
CA ASN A 34 -0.69 -5.90 -11.55
C ASN A 34 -1.17 -4.46 -11.30
N LEU A 35 -1.25 -4.05 -10.03
CA LEU A 35 -1.60 -2.71 -9.61
C LEU A 35 -0.35 -1.86 -9.40
N GLU A 36 -0.48 -0.55 -9.62
CA GLU A 36 0.57 0.40 -9.31
C GLU A 36 0.64 0.57 -7.78
N PRO A 37 1.76 0.19 -7.11
CA PRO A 37 1.81 0.12 -5.66
C PRO A 37 1.57 1.45 -4.95
N TYR A 38 2.03 2.56 -5.52
CA TYR A 38 1.89 3.88 -4.91
C TYR A 38 0.42 4.35 -4.93
N ALA A 39 -0.26 4.24 -6.07
CA ALA A 39 -1.67 4.54 -6.22
C ALA A 39 -2.53 3.66 -5.31
N TYR A 40 -2.21 2.37 -5.22
CA TYR A 40 -2.88 1.44 -4.31
C TYR A 40 -2.72 1.86 -2.85
N LEU A 41 -1.50 2.13 -2.38
CA LEU A 41 -1.26 2.56 -1.00
C LEU A 41 -1.94 3.89 -0.68
N ARG A 42 -1.93 4.84 -1.62
CA ARG A 42 -2.60 6.14 -1.47
C ARG A 42 -4.10 5.97 -1.28
N LEU A 43 -4.73 5.14 -2.12
CA LEU A 43 -6.15 4.82 -2.01
C LEU A 43 -6.43 4.09 -0.71
N LEU A 44 -5.64 3.08 -0.38
CA LEU A 44 -5.76 2.30 0.84
C LEU A 44 -5.77 3.20 2.08
N PHE A 45 -4.79 4.09 2.25
CA PHE A 45 -4.73 5.00 3.41
C PHE A 45 -5.80 6.10 3.41
N THR A 46 -6.36 6.45 2.23
CA THR A 46 -7.44 7.44 2.13
C THR A 46 -8.80 6.83 2.49
N GLU A 47 -9.04 5.59 2.08
CA GLU A 47 -10.32 4.90 2.23
C GLU A 47 -10.39 4.04 3.51
N LEU A 48 -9.26 3.57 4.06
CA LEU A 48 -9.25 2.78 5.31
C LEU A 48 -9.97 3.47 6.46
N PRO A 49 -9.76 4.78 6.72
CA PRO A 49 -10.45 5.49 7.79
C PRO A 49 -11.94 5.69 7.52
N ARG A 50 -12.35 5.59 6.24
CA ARG A 50 -13.74 5.77 5.80
C ARG A 50 -14.52 4.45 5.83
N ALA A 51 -13.82 3.32 5.69
CA ALA A 51 -14.40 1.99 5.71
C ALA A 51 -14.75 1.57 7.15
N THR A 52 -16.02 1.73 7.52
CA THR A 52 -16.57 1.31 8.82
C THR A 52 -17.06 -0.14 8.78
N SER A 53 -17.37 -0.68 7.59
CA SER A 53 -17.84 -2.05 7.42
C SER A 53 -16.75 -3.00 6.94
N GLU A 54 -16.82 -4.27 7.36
CA GLU A 54 -15.89 -5.32 6.90
C GLU A 54 -15.94 -5.51 5.38
N ALA A 55 -17.13 -5.33 4.78
CA ALA A 55 -17.31 -5.43 3.34
C ALA A 55 -16.53 -4.32 2.59
N GLU A 56 -16.53 -3.09 3.11
CA GLU A 56 -15.79 -1.97 2.53
C GLU A 56 -14.28 -2.20 2.65
N ARG A 57 -13.82 -2.73 3.79
CA ARG A 57 -12.41 -3.07 3.99
C ARG A 57 -11.95 -4.17 3.03
N LYS A 58 -12.80 -5.17 2.75
CA LYS A 58 -12.53 -6.22 1.76
C LYS A 58 -12.48 -5.68 0.35
N ALA A 59 -13.34 -4.71 0.01
CA ALA A 59 -13.32 -4.04 -1.29
C ALA A 59 -12.03 -3.24 -1.54
N LEU A 60 -11.30 -2.85 -0.48
CA LEU A 60 -9.98 -2.20 -0.59
C LEU A 60 -8.82 -3.16 -0.81
N LEU A 61 -9.05 -4.48 -0.78
CA LEU A 61 -7.98 -5.44 -1.04
C LEU A 61 -7.61 -5.43 -2.53
N PRO A 62 -6.33 -5.66 -2.87
CA PRO A 62 -5.83 -5.54 -4.24
C PRO A 62 -6.43 -6.60 -5.17
N GLN A 63 -7.04 -7.65 -4.61
CA GLN A 63 -7.70 -8.74 -5.33
C GLN A 63 -9.06 -8.33 -5.92
N TYR A 64 -9.70 -7.32 -5.35
CA TYR A 64 -11.02 -6.81 -5.75
C TYR A 64 -10.95 -5.44 -6.42
N LEU A 65 -9.75 -4.84 -6.50
CA LEU A 65 -9.55 -3.53 -7.10
C LEU A 65 -9.25 -3.66 -8.59
N ASP A 66 -10.14 -3.11 -9.42
CA ASP A 66 -9.89 -3.00 -10.84
C ASP A 66 -8.80 -1.97 -11.16
N ARG A 67 -7.88 -2.34 -12.06
CA ARG A 67 -6.82 -1.47 -12.57
C ARG A 67 -7.35 -0.15 -13.14
N VAL A 68 -8.57 -0.18 -13.70
CA VAL A 68 -9.25 0.99 -14.28
C VAL A 68 -9.54 2.04 -13.22
N ARG A 69 -9.88 1.63 -11.99
CA ARG A 69 -10.16 2.54 -10.86
C ARG A 69 -8.91 3.24 -10.34
N LEU A 70 -7.73 2.62 -10.49
CA LEU A 70 -6.43 3.17 -10.09
C LEU A 70 -5.74 3.95 -11.20
N SER A 71 -6.38 4.15 -12.37
CA SER A 71 -5.88 5.03 -13.41
C SER A 71 -5.99 6.50 -12.99
N VAL A 72 -5.11 6.90 -12.07
CA VAL A 72 -4.82 8.31 -11.83
C VAL A 72 -4.24 8.84 -13.14
N PRO A 73 -4.72 9.97 -13.68
CA PRO A 73 -4.10 10.58 -14.85
C PRO A 73 -2.66 10.89 -14.48
N THR A 74 -1.73 10.23 -15.16
CA THR A 74 -0.32 10.56 -15.12
C THR A 74 -0.20 12.01 -15.58
N GLY A 75 -0.12 12.92 -14.61
CA GLY A 75 0.22 14.31 -14.85
C GLY A 75 1.56 14.34 -15.57
N LYS A 76 1.60 15.12 -16.65
CA LYS A 76 2.79 15.40 -17.46
C LYS A 76 3.96 15.87 -16.61
#